data_AF-A0A0G0NEU5-F1
#
_entry.id   AF-A0A0G0NEU5-F1
#
_cell.length_a   1.000
_cell.length_b   1.000
_cell.length_c   1.000
_cell.angle_alpha   90.00
_cell.angle_beta   90.00
_cell.angle_gamma   90.00
#
_symmetry.space_group_name_H-M   'P 1'
#
loop_
_entity.id
_entity.type
_entity.pdbx_description
1 polymer ?
#
loop_
_entity_poly.entity_id
_entity_poly.type
_entity_poly.pdbx_seq_one_letter_code
_entity_poly.pdbx_strand_id
1 'polypeptide(L)'
;MNKNSKGIVHLFLLIVIVLIGIGGLLYYSWQMRLINFHAWQKRLANPNFLKTLSPTPTAVLEETADWKTYTNETYKYSFKYPSDFEIQELPPAGLEPMFAVVLRDNNNNQIFSIKTDKDYLPGDIL
;
A
#
# COMPACT_ATOMS: atom_id res chain seq x y z
N MET A 1 33.28 63.94 -10.07
CA MET A 1 33.79 62.64 -9.58
C MET A 1 32.91 62.20 -8.42
N ASN A 2 31.96 61.28 -8.64
CA ASN A 2 30.94 60.93 -7.64
C ASN A 2 31.57 60.00 -6.57
N LYS A 3 31.31 60.27 -5.28
CA LYS A 3 31.90 59.53 -4.15
C LYS A 3 31.04 58.31 -3.73
N ASN A 4 29.95 58.05 -4.44
CA ASN A 4 28.95 57.02 -4.15
C ASN A 4 29.17 55.69 -4.87
N SER A 5 30.14 55.61 -5.79
CA SER A 5 30.55 54.34 -6.44
C SER A 5 31.07 53.31 -5.43
N LYS A 6 31.79 53.74 -4.38
CA LYS A 6 32.38 52.84 -3.38
C LYS A 6 31.34 52.13 -2.50
N GLY A 7 30.21 52.78 -2.20
CA GLY A 7 29.12 52.18 -1.43
C GLY A 7 28.29 51.19 -2.26
N ILE A 8 28.05 51.51 -3.53
CA ILE A 8 27.31 50.66 -4.45
C ILE A 8 28.06 49.35 -4.73
N VAL A 9 29.40 49.40 -4.86
CA VAL A 9 30.22 48.19 -5.07
C VAL A 9 30.10 47.21 -3.90
N HIS A 10 30.08 47.68 -2.65
CA HIS A 10 29.88 46.80 -1.48
C HIS A 10 28.46 46.21 -1.44
N LEU A 11 27.45 46.99 -1.83
CA LEU A 11 26.07 46.52 -1.94
C LEU A 11 25.94 45.39 -2.98
N PHE A 12 26.55 45.56 -4.15
CA PHE A 12 26.59 44.51 -5.17
C PHE A 12 27.34 43.27 -4.70
N LEU A 13 28.46 43.44 -3.99
CA LEU A 13 29.24 42.32 -3.47
C LEU A 13 28.46 41.48 -2.45
N LEU A 14 27.67 42.13 -1.57
CA LEU A 14 26.81 41.45 -0.60
C LEU A 14 25.67 40.69 -1.29
N ILE A 15 25.05 41.28 -2.32
CA ILE A 15 24.00 40.64 -3.11
C ILE A 15 24.51 39.37 -3.79
N VAL A 16 25.72 39.41 -4.36
CA VAL A 16 26.32 38.23 -5.03
C VAL A 16 26.54 37.09 -4.03
N ILE A 17 27.02 37.38 -2.81
CA ILE A 17 27.22 36.36 -1.76
C ILE A 17 25.89 35.71 -1.37
N VAL A 18 24.83 36.52 -1.22
CA VAL A 18 23.49 36.00 -0.89
C VAL A 18 22.94 35.12 -2.01
N LEU A 19 23.13 35.50 -3.28
CA LEU A 19 22.69 34.69 -4.42
C LEU A 19 23.42 33.34 -4.49
N ILE A 20 24.73 33.32 -4.20
CA ILE A 20 25.50 32.07 -4.14
C ILE A 20 25.02 31.18 -2.98
N GLY A 21 24.75 31.77 -1.80
CA GLY A 21 24.22 31.04 -0.65
C GLY A 21 22.86 30.41 -0.92
N ILE A 22 21.92 31.17 -1.52
CA ILE A 22 20.60 30.68 -1.89
C ILE A 22 20.70 29.60 -2.98
N GLY A 23 21.53 29.82 -4.01
CA GLY A 23 21.76 28.85 -5.07
C GLY A 23 22.33 27.53 -4.54
N GLY A 24 23.29 27.58 -3.61
CA GLY A 24 23.84 26.41 -2.94
C GLY A 24 22.82 25.67 -2.09
N LEU A 25 21.98 26.39 -1.33
CA LEU A 25 20.90 25.81 -0.54
C LEU A 25 19.84 25.12 -1.41
N LEU A 26 19.44 25.74 -2.52
CA LEU A 26 18.49 25.17 -3.48
C LEU A 26 19.07 23.89 -4.12
N TYR A 27 20.32 23.94 -4.57
CA TYR A 27 21.02 22.79 -5.14
C TYR A 27 21.12 21.63 -4.15
N TYR A 28 21.53 21.91 -2.91
CA TYR A 28 21.62 20.91 -1.84
C TYR A 28 20.25 20.29 -1.51
N SER A 29 19.20 21.12 -1.43
CA SER A 29 17.83 20.66 -1.14
C SER A 29 17.28 19.73 -2.22
N TRP A 30 17.69 19.90 -3.49
CA TRP A 30 17.26 19.07 -4.60
C TRP A 30 17.93 17.68 -4.57
N GLN A 31 19.21 17.60 -4.21
CA GLN A 31 19.96 16.34 -4.16
C GLN A 31 19.42 15.36 -3.11
N MET A 32 18.84 15.87 -2.01
CA MET A 32 18.29 15.06 -0.92
C MET A 32 16.93 14.38 -1.25
N ARG A 33 16.25 14.78 -2.34
CA ARG A 33 14.94 14.18 -2.74
C ARG A 33 15.05 12.91 -3.60
N LEU A 34 16.25 12.53 -4.08
CA LEU A 34 16.40 11.45 -5.06
C LEU A 34 16.76 10.07 -4.45
N ILE A 35 17.30 10.02 -3.24
CA ILE A 35 17.86 8.78 -2.68
C ILE A 35 16.75 7.78 -2.27
N ASN A 36 15.60 8.27 -1.80
CA ASN A 36 14.49 7.41 -1.39
C ASN A 36 13.73 6.81 -2.58
N PHE A 37 13.77 7.45 -3.75
CA PHE A 37 13.09 6.97 -4.96
C PHE A 37 13.90 5.89 -5.69
N HIS A 38 15.22 6.08 -5.84
CA HIS A 38 16.08 5.10 -6.52
C HIS A 38 16.25 3.79 -5.75
N ALA A 39 16.18 3.82 -4.41
CA ALA A 39 16.19 2.61 -3.59
C ALA A 39 14.90 1.78 -3.76
N TRP A 40 13.75 2.42 -4.00
CA TRP A 40 12.46 1.76 -4.21
C TRP A 40 12.37 1.11 -5.60
N GLN A 41 12.94 1.74 -6.63
CA GLN A 41 12.90 1.21 -8.00
C GLN A 41 13.77 -0.05 -8.20
N LYS A 42 14.88 -0.19 -7.46
CA LYS A 42 15.77 -1.36 -7.54
C LYS A 42 15.15 -2.64 -6.94
N ARG A 43 14.15 -2.53 -6.06
CA ARG A 43 13.39 -3.70 -5.57
C ARG A 43 12.42 -4.25 -6.63
N LEU A 44 11.92 -3.42 -7.53
CA LEU A 44 10.94 -3.82 -8.56
C LEU A 44 11.58 -4.42 -9.83
N ALA A 45 12.85 -4.11 -10.10
CA ALA A 45 13.53 -4.52 -11.34
C ALA A 45 14.37 -5.82 -11.22
N ASN A 46 14.45 -6.45 -10.04
CA ASN A 46 15.06 -7.78 -9.94
C ASN A 46 14.00 -8.83 -10.33
N PRO A 47 14.18 -9.54 -11.46
CA PRO A 47 13.21 -10.53 -11.95
C PRO A 47 12.98 -11.69 -10.97
N ASN A 48 13.82 -11.83 -9.93
CA ASN A 48 13.59 -12.79 -8.86
C ASN A 48 12.48 -12.37 -7.88
N PHE A 49 12.09 -11.09 -7.77
CA PHE A 49 10.98 -10.69 -6.87
C PHE A 49 9.59 -11.09 -7.39
N LEU A 50 9.39 -11.20 -8.70
CA LEU A 50 8.14 -11.73 -9.26
C LEU A 50 8.09 -13.26 -9.22
N LYS A 51 9.23 -13.93 -9.04
CA LYS A 51 9.28 -15.39 -8.86
C LYS A 51 8.94 -15.82 -7.42
N THR A 52 9.07 -14.92 -6.44
CA THR A 52 8.77 -15.18 -5.02
C THR A 52 7.31 -14.90 -4.63
N LEU A 53 6.49 -14.34 -5.51
CA LEU A 53 5.02 -14.29 -5.31
C LEU A 53 4.30 -15.46 -5.99
N SER A 54 5.01 -16.29 -6.77
CA SER A 54 4.49 -17.61 -7.08
C SER A 54 4.67 -18.44 -5.82
N PRO A 55 3.60 -18.90 -5.15
CA PRO A 55 3.75 -19.84 -4.06
C PRO A 55 4.50 -21.03 -4.65
N THR A 56 5.80 -21.15 -4.35
CA THR A 56 6.44 -22.45 -4.45
C THR A 56 5.66 -23.29 -3.46
N PRO A 57 4.90 -24.32 -3.89
CA PRO A 57 4.28 -25.23 -2.96
C PRO A 57 5.42 -25.91 -2.22
N THR A 58 5.86 -25.29 -1.14
CA THR A 58 6.59 -25.97 -0.08
C THR A 58 5.61 -27.02 0.34
N ALA A 59 5.98 -28.29 0.13
CA ALA A 59 5.20 -29.41 0.60
C ALA A 59 5.17 -29.34 2.13
N VAL A 60 4.30 -28.49 2.67
CA VAL A 60 3.67 -28.66 3.97
C VAL A 60 2.57 -29.70 3.70
N LEU A 61 3.03 -30.91 3.39
CA LEU A 61 2.21 -32.09 3.46
C LEU A 61 1.85 -32.23 4.95
N GLU A 62 0.57 -32.44 5.25
CA GLU A 62 -0.05 -32.62 6.58
C GLU A 62 -0.82 -31.41 7.14
N GLU A 63 -0.22 -30.23 7.42
CA GLU A 63 -0.95 -29.22 8.24
C GLU A 63 -2.09 -28.46 7.53
N THR A 64 -2.10 -28.41 6.19
CA THR A 64 -3.18 -27.78 5.42
C THR A 64 -4.01 -28.76 4.61
N ALA A 65 -3.85 -30.08 4.86
CA ALA A 65 -4.53 -31.13 4.10
C ALA A 65 -6.06 -31.05 4.22
N ASP A 66 -6.55 -30.61 5.39
CA ASP A 66 -7.98 -30.58 5.70
C ASP A 66 -8.63 -29.20 5.50
N TRP A 67 -8.05 -28.33 4.67
CA TRP A 67 -8.67 -27.00 4.46
C TRP A 67 -9.94 -27.11 3.61
N LYS A 68 -11.02 -26.48 4.08
CA LYS A 68 -12.25 -26.30 3.32
C LYS A 68 -12.11 -25.10 2.40
N THR A 69 -12.81 -25.14 1.26
CA THR A 69 -12.88 -24.01 0.32
C THR A 69 -14.26 -23.38 0.42
N TYR A 70 -14.29 -22.08 0.68
CA TYR A 70 -15.51 -21.29 0.63
C TYR A 70 -15.56 -20.55 -0.70
N THR A 71 -16.72 -20.62 -1.37
CA THR A 71 -16.97 -19.95 -2.63
C THR A 71 -18.26 -19.16 -2.51
N ASN A 72 -18.18 -17.85 -2.73
CA ASN A 72 -19.34 -17.00 -2.81
C ASN A 72 -19.65 -16.69 -4.28
N GLU A 73 -20.70 -17.31 -4.81
CA GLU A 73 -21.10 -17.13 -6.21
C GLU A 73 -21.67 -15.75 -6.51
N THR A 74 -22.22 -15.09 -5.49
CA THR A 74 -22.85 -13.76 -5.56
C THR A 74 -21.81 -12.67 -5.77
N TYR A 75 -20.69 -12.74 -5.04
CA TYR A 75 -19.60 -11.76 -5.10
C TYR A 75 -18.35 -12.27 -5.85
N LYS A 76 -18.45 -13.45 -6.49
CA LYS A 76 -17.41 -14.08 -7.33
C LYS A 76 -16.02 -14.17 -6.69
N TYR A 77 -15.96 -14.45 -5.38
CA TYR A 77 -14.70 -14.72 -4.69
C TYR A 77 -14.68 -16.11 -4.04
N SER A 78 -13.47 -16.64 -3.84
CA SER A 78 -13.26 -17.88 -3.10
C SER A 78 -12.01 -17.79 -2.24
N PHE A 79 -12.03 -18.46 -1.09
CA PHE A 79 -10.88 -18.56 -0.19
C PHE A 79 -10.87 -19.93 0.50
N LYS A 80 -9.69 -20.37 0.94
CA LYS A 80 -9.55 -21.60 1.74
C LYS A 80 -9.38 -21.27 3.21
N TYR A 81 -9.91 -22.12 4.08
CA TYR A 81 -9.88 -21.94 5.53
C TYR A 81 -9.71 -23.30 6.25
N PRO A 82 -9.13 -23.32 7.47
CA PRO A 82 -9.02 -24.54 8.27
C PRO A 82 -10.39 -25.18 8.53
N SER A 83 -10.48 -26.52 8.51
CA SER A 83 -11.74 -27.24 8.72
C SER A 83 -12.42 -26.96 10.06
N ASP A 84 -11.62 -26.58 11.06
CA ASP A 84 -12.06 -26.29 12.42
C ASP A 84 -12.75 -24.93 12.55
N PHE A 85 -12.68 -24.07 11.53
CA PHE A 85 -13.28 -22.74 11.60
C PHE A 85 -14.73 -22.77 11.12
N GLU A 86 -15.55 -21.96 11.79
CA GLU A 86 -16.96 -21.80 11.44
C GLU A 86 -17.12 -20.58 10.52
N ILE A 87 -17.86 -20.76 9.43
CA ILE A 87 -18.24 -19.69 8.51
C ILE A 87 -19.67 -19.26 8.83
N GLN A 88 -19.83 -17.97 9.06
CA GLN A 88 -21.13 -17.33 9.21
C GLN A 88 -21.34 -16.34 8.07
N GLU A 89 -22.28 -16.68 7.18
CA GLU A 89 -22.84 -15.72 6.22
C GLU A 89 -23.89 -14.87 6.93
N LEU A 90 -23.75 -13.55 6.88
CA LEU A 90 -24.73 -12.65 7.47
C LEU A 90 -25.62 -12.10 6.36
N PRO A 91 -26.95 -12.23 6.49
CA PRO A 91 -27.85 -11.72 5.47
C PRO A 91 -27.77 -10.19 5.42
N PRO A 92 -28.13 -9.60 4.28
CA PRO A 92 -28.39 -8.19 4.12
C PRO A 92 -29.37 -7.59 5.14
N ALA A 93 -28.90 -7.26 6.35
CA ALA A 93 -29.68 -6.45 7.29
C ALA A 93 -29.69 -5.02 6.76
N GLY A 94 -30.82 -4.64 6.16
CA GLY A 94 -30.95 -3.55 5.18
C GLY A 94 -30.61 -2.12 5.60
N LEU A 95 -29.72 -1.85 6.56
CA LEU A 95 -29.31 -0.50 6.93
C LEU A 95 -27.81 -0.27 7.24
N GLU A 96 -26.92 -1.26 7.28
CA GLU A 96 -25.48 -1.02 7.59
C GLU A 96 -24.55 -2.03 6.89
N PRO A 97 -23.24 -1.71 6.67
CA PRO A 97 -22.36 -2.48 5.79
C PRO A 97 -22.41 -3.96 6.10
N MET A 98 -22.91 -4.71 5.11
CA MET A 98 -23.18 -6.12 5.23
C MET A 98 -21.84 -6.84 5.31
N PHE A 99 -21.55 -7.42 6.46
CA PHE A 99 -20.56 -8.49 6.53
C PHE A 99 -21.04 -9.58 5.57
N ALA A 100 -20.36 -9.79 4.45
CA ALA A 100 -20.72 -10.87 3.54
C ALA A 100 -20.41 -12.22 4.20
N VAL A 101 -19.27 -12.30 4.89
CA VAL A 101 -18.81 -13.50 5.59
C VAL A 101 -17.97 -13.15 6.81
N VAL A 102 -18.19 -13.87 7.90
CA VAL A 102 -17.34 -13.87 9.08
C VAL A 102 -16.79 -15.28 9.31
N LEU A 103 -15.48 -15.36 9.54
CA LEU A 103 -14.78 -16.58 9.95
C LEU A 103 -14.49 -16.50 11.45
N ARG A 104 -14.91 -17.53 12.18
CA ARG A 104 -14.71 -17.66 13.63
C ARG A 104 -13.87 -18.88 13.96
N ASP A 105 -13.07 -18.78 15.01
CA ASP A 105 -12.36 -19.93 15.57
C ASP A 105 -13.25 -20.76 16.50
N ASN A 106 -12.71 -21.88 17.00
CA ASN A 106 -13.35 -22.75 17.97
C ASN A 106 -13.74 -22.06 19.29
N ASN A 107 -13.12 -20.93 19.62
CA ASN A 107 -13.42 -20.13 20.80
C ASN A 107 -14.48 -19.06 20.51
N ASN A 108 -15.12 -19.09 19.34
CA ASN A 108 -16.08 -18.12 18.86
C ASN A 108 -15.50 -16.71 18.67
N ASN A 109 -14.18 -16.58 18.56
CA ASN A 109 -13.50 -15.33 18.29
C ASN A 109 -13.52 -15.04 16.78
N GLN A 110 -13.82 -13.79 16.42
CA GLN A 110 -13.78 -13.36 15.02
C GLN A 110 -12.32 -13.23 14.56
N ILE A 111 -11.91 -14.09 13.62
CA ILE A 111 -10.54 -14.10 13.09
C ILE A 111 -10.45 -13.28 11.80
N PHE A 112 -11.50 -13.32 10.99
CA PHE A 112 -11.52 -12.65 9.70
C PHE A 112 -12.94 -12.27 9.30
N SER A 113 -13.08 -11.16 8.59
CA SER A 113 -14.37 -10.68 8.11
C SER A 113 -14.23 -10.02 6.75
N ILE A 114 -15.10 -10.41 5.82
CA ILE A 114 -15.27 -9.72 4.54
C ILE A 114 -16.50 -8.82 4.67
N LYS A 115 -16.32 -7.52 4.49
CA LYS A 115 -17.40 -6.54 4.36
C LYS A 115 -17.56 -6.20 2.89
N THR A 116 -18.77 -6.28 2.38
CA THR A 116 -19.08 -5.81 1.03
C THR A 116 -19.60 -4.39 1.10
N ASP A 117 -19.28 -3.60 0.07
CA ASP A 117 -19.83 -2.25 -0.05
C ASP A 117 -21.35 -2.33 -0.28
N LYS A 118 -22.09 -1.39 0.31
CA LYS A 118 -23.55 -1.25 0.15
C LYS A 118 -23.97 -1.02 -1.31
N ASP A 119 -23.06 -0.48 -2.11
CA ASP A 119 -23.30 -0.12 -3.50
C ASP A 119 -22.94 -1.26 -4.47
N TYR A 120 -22.43 -2.40 -3.97
CA TYR A 120 -22.10 -3.55 -4.80
C TYR A 120 -23.31 -4.51 -4.89
N LEU A 121 -24.09 -4.37 -5.96
CA LEU A 121 -25.14 -5.30 -6.30
C LEU A 121 -24.57 -6.48 -7.12
N PRO A 122 -24.89 -7.74 -6.77
CA PRO A 122 -24.35 -8.94 -7.44
C PRO A 122 -24.84 -9.16 -8.88
N GLY A 123 -25.38 -8.13 -9.53
CA GLY A 123 -25.85 -8.13 -10.92
C GLY A 123 -25.16 -7.12 -11.84
N ASP A 124 -24.22 -6.29 -11.35
CA ASP A 124 -23.61 -5.20 -12.15
C ASP A 124 -22.40 -5.64 -12.99
N ILE A 125 -22.03 -6.91 -12.93
CA ILE A 125 -21.00 -7.53 -13.79
C ILE A 125 -21.69 -8.41 -14.83
N LEU A 126 -22.11 -7.78 -15.93
CA LEU A 126 -22.40 -8.41 -17.22
C LEU A 126 -21.25 -8.16 -18.21
#